data_AF-A0A1G5H9J2-F1
#
_entry.id   AF-A0A1G5H9J2-F1
#
_cell.length_a   1.000
_cell.length_b   1.000
_cell.length_c   1.000
_cell.angle_alpha   90.00
_cell.angle_beta   90.00
_cell.angle_gamma   90.00
#
_symmetry.space_group_name_H-M   'P 1'
#
loop_
_entity.id
_entity.type
_entity.pdbx_description
1 polymer ?
#
loop_
_entity_poly.entity_id
_entity_poly.type
_entity_poly.pdbx_seq_one_letter_code
_entity_poly.pdbx_strand_id
1 'polypeptide(L)'
;MKASDSRLQTASLEEIKRGYVEEGMAYSCICCGFTTEPGIVYPDEGVLYDAVRYMGVHIEKVHGSVFEYLLELDKSVTGLSDVQRGLLAQFYEGKKDAEVQQALGIGSASTIRNHRFVLKEKERQAKIFLALMELLKNKDLHAPATWVSPIMKQGHTIHQRSFEISEEERERVLRSYFPEGISGPMTTFHMQQKHKFIVLTEIAKRFEPRRQYTEKQVNTLLEKVHADYVEIRRYLVDYGLLERKEDGSQYWLGSAAEEQGNGRGDGKQPKGSSAKLTDNSAESLTMEQQVPEERAGKGEKSMNRRKELQEQAKEVKTEAGVYQIRNERNGKVYIDSTPNLKTINGQQFMLQMGSHLNRRLQAEWNEYGESAFTIEVLEVMKKDDNPYADPKDALAKCLESWFEKLEPYGDRGYHGEPKPSN
;
A
#
# COMPACT_ATOMS: atom_id res chain seq x y z
N MET A 1 5.56 6.32 16.72
CA MET A 1 5.20 4.90 16.52
C MET A 1 5.72 4.14 17.72
N LYS A 2 4.88 3.34 18.40
CA LYS A 2 5.31 2.57 19.57
C LYS A 2 6.19 1.41 19.10
N ALA A 3 7.17 0.98 19.91
CA ALA A 3 8.09 -0.11 19.56
C ALA A 3 7.39 -1.47 19.32
N SER A 4 6.14 -1.61 19.76
CA SER A 4 5.26 -2.75 19.50
C SER A 4 4.83 -2.86 18.02
N ASP A 5 4.63 -1.74 17.32
CA ASP A 5 4.21 -1.73 15.92
C ASP A 5 5.26 -2.33 14.98
N SER A 6 6.54 -2.16 15.30
CA SER A 6 7.64 -2.67 14.47
C SER A 6 7.77 -4.18 14.54
N ARG A 7 7.50 -4.79 15.70
CA ARG A 7 7.63 -6.24 15.90
C ARG A 7 6.46 -7.01 15.29
N LEU A 8 5.26 -6.44 15.34
CA LEU A 8 4.07 -6.99 14.67
C LEU A 8 4.24 -7.07 13.14
N GLN A 9 5.02 -6.17 12.54
CA GLN A 9 5.22 -6.12 11.08
C GLN A 9 6.18 -7.20 10.56
N THR A 10 7.12 -7.65 11.39
CA THR A 10 8.14 -8.65 11.01
C THR A 10 7.82 -10.05 11.51
N ALA A 11 6.95 -10.17 12.52
CA ALA A 11 6.53 -11.46 13.07
C ALA A 11 5.65 -12.25 12.09
N SER A 12 5.83 -13.57 12.08
CA SER A 12 4.97 -14.49 11.34
C SER A 12 3.59 -14.65 12.00
N LEU A 13 2.63 -15.19 11.25
CA LEU A 13 1.25 -15.36 11.75
C LEU A 13 1.18 -16.21 13.04
N GLU A 14 2.00 -17.26 13.14
CA GLU A 14 2.02 -18.12 14.34
C GLU A 14 2.67 -17.41 15.53
N GLU A 15 3.66 -16.55 15.29
CA GLU A 15 4.28 -15.72 16.33
C GLU A 15 3.33 -14.67 16.88
N ILE A 16 2.56 -14.04 16.00
CA ILE A 16 1.51 -13.10 16.40
C ILE A 16 0.45 -13.80 17.26
N LYS A 17 0.02 -15.01 16.88
CA LYS A 17 -1.01 -15.78 17.62
C LYS A 17 -0.55 -16.22 19.00
N ARG A 18 0.72 -16.60 19.17
CA ARG A 18 1.29 -16.94 20.49
C ARG A 18 1.67 -15.71 21.33
N GLY A 19 1.86 -14.55 20.69
CA GLY A 19 2.10 -13.26 21.36
C GLY A 19 3.56 -12.94 21.67
N TYR A 20 4.53 -13.76 21.23
CA TYR A 20 5.96 -13.53 21.42
C TYR A 20 6.79 -14.01 20.22
N VAL A 21 7.93 -13.37 19.98
CA VAL A 21 8.94 -13.76 18.97
C VAL A 21 10.15 -14.40 19.66
N GLU A 22 10.85 -15.26 18.94
CA GLU A 22 12.09 -15.88 19.42
C GLU A 22 13.28 -15.20 18.73
N GLU A 23 14.10 -14.50 19.51
CA GLU A 23 15.24 -13.72 19.02
C GLU A 23 16.53 -14.27 19.63
N GLY A 24 17.17 -15.22 18.94
CA GLY A 24 18.43 -15.84 19.40
C GLY A 24 18.24 -16.73 20.61
N MET A 25 18.60 -16.26 21.81
CA MET A 25 18.44 -16.97 23.09
C MET A 25 17.48 -16.24 24.04
N ALA A 26 16.52 -15.49 23.51
CA ALA A 26 15.48 -14.85 24.30
C ALA A 26 14.13 -14.92 23.58
N TYR A 27 13.06 -14.97 24.36
CA TYR A 27 11.70 -14.77 23.91
C TYR A 27 11.28 -13.34 24.20
N SER A 28 10.84 -12.61 23.20
CA SER A 28 10.42 -11.21 23.32
C SER A 28 8.91 -11.09 23.11
N CYS A 29 8.20 -10.51 24.09
CA CYS A 29 6.77 -10.23 23.98
C CYS A 29 6.51 -9.24 22.83
N ILE A 30 5.59 -9.56 21.94
CA ILE A 30 5.22 -8.68 20.81
C ILE A 30 4.49 -7.43 21.32
N CYS A 31 3.78 -7.55 22.43
CA CYS A 31 2.90 -6.52 22.96
C CYS A 31 3.68 -5.37 23.64
N CYS A 32 4.67 -5.70 24.48
CA CYS A 32 5.42 -4.73 25.27
C CYS A 32 6.94 -4.80 25.12
N GLY A 33 7.49 -5.85 24.48
CA GLY A 33 8.92 -6.08 24.35
C GLY A 33 9.59 -6.66 25.59
N PHE A 34 8.83 -7.12 26.59
CA PHE A 34 9.37 -7.86 27.72
C PHE A 34 10.09 -9.14 27.25
N THR A 35 11.25 -9.45 27.82
CA THR A 35 12.08 -10.58 27.37
C THR A 35 12.23 -11.64 28.45
N THR A 36 12.21 -12.92 28.05
CA THR A 36 12.56 -14.05 28.91
C THR A 36 13.66 -14.87 28.27
N GLU A 37 14.66 -15.25 29.05
CA GLU A 37 15.78 -16.07 28.60
C GLU A 37 15.63 -17.54 29.03
N PRO A 38 15.84 -18.51 28.12
CA PRO A 38 15.92 -19.93 28.46
C PRO A 38 16.97 -20.20 29.53
N GLY A 39 16.68 -21.14 30.44
CA GLY A 39 17.57 -21.49 31.55
C GLY A 39 17.39 -20.63 32.81
N ILE A 40 16.65 -19.52 32.71
CA ILE A 40 16.18 -18.76 33.88
C ILE A 40 14.80 -19.28 34.28
N VAL A 41 14.60 -19.45 35.59
CA VAL A 41 13.33 -19.83 36.18
C VAL A 41 12.68 -18.60 36.78
N TYR A 42 11.44 -18.33 36.39
CA TYR A 42 10.71 -17.14 36.77
C TYR A 42 9.64 -17.48 37.82
N PRO A 43 9.75 -16.93 39.04
CA PRO A 43 8.75 -17.14 40.07
C PRO A 43 7.54 -16.21 39.89
N ASP A 44 6.33 -16.76 39.98
CA ASP A 44 5.08 -16.00 40.01
C ASP A 44 4.04 -16.72 40.88
N GLU A 45 3.44 -16.00 41.82
CA GLU A 45 2.45 -16.52 42.79
C GLU A 45 2.85 -17.83 43.51
N GLY A 46 4.16 -17.99 43.78
CA GLY A 46 4.70 -19.18 44.44
C GLY A 46 4.91 -20.39 43.52
N VAL A 47 4.66 -20.25 42.22
CA VAL A 47 4.97 -21.25 41.18
C VAL A 47 6.20 -20.80 40.41
N LEU A 48 7.07 -21.77 40.08
CA LEU A 48 8.27 -21.56 39.28
C LEU A 48 7.99 -21.97 37.84
N TYR A 49 8.15 -21.02 36.91
CA TYR A 49 7.91 -21.21 35.49
C TYR A 49 9.22 -21.20 34.69
N ASP A 50 9.29 -22.01 33.64
CA ASP A 50 10.31 -21.84 32.60
C ASP A 50 10.04 -20.57 31.77
N ALA A 51 11.04 -20.11 31.02
CA ALA A 51 11.00 -18.87 30.25
C ALA A 51 9.83 -18.76 29.26
N VAL A 52 9.48 -19.86 28.58
CA VAL A 52 8.37 -19.88 27.60
C VAL A 52 7.04 -19.82 28.33
N ARG A 53 6.88 -20.62 29.37
CA ARG A 53 5.64 -20.66 30.14
C ARG A 53 5.39 -19.35 30.87
N TYR A 54 6.45 -18.75 31.41
CA TYR A 54 6.37 -17.43 32.03
C TYR A 54 5.97 -16.33 31.04
N MET A 55 6.39 -16.42 29.77
CA MET A 55 5.94 -15.49 28.74
C MET A 55 4.41 -15.55 28.54
N GLY A 56 3.82 -16.75 28.57
CA GLY A 56 2.37 -16.92 28.54
C GLY A 56 1.68 -16.26 29.74
N VAL A 57 2.20 -16.50 30.95
CA VAL A 57 1.69 -15.87 32.19
C VAL A 57 1.81 -14.35 32.13
N HIS A 58 2.93 -13.82 31.62
CA HIS A 58 3.12 -12.39 31.42
C HIS A 58 2.06 -11.80 30.47
N ILE A 59 1.81 -12.46 29.33
CA ILE A 59 0.79 -12.02 28.38
C ILE A 59 -0.59 -12.02 29.03
N GLU A 60 -0.95 -13.07 29.77
CA GLU A 60 -2.25 -13.15 30.45
C GLU A 60 -2.41 -12.06 31.52
N LYS A 61 -1.39 -11.80 32.33
CA LYS A 61 -1.47 -10.82 33.44
C LYS A 61 -1.38 -9.38 32.98
N VAL A 62 -0.51 -9.08 32.01
CA VAL A 62 -0.21 -7.70 31.60
C VAL A 62 -1.09 -7.26 30.43
N HIS A 63 -1.46 -8.20 29.54
CA HIS A 63 -2.19 -7.90 28.31
C HIS A 63 -3.58 -8.57 28.25
N GLY A 64 -3.94 -9.39 29.24
CA GLY A 64 -5.21 -10.13 29.28
C GLY A 64 -5.18 -11.33 28.33
N SER A 65 -5.26 -11.05 27.04
CA SER A 65 -5.10 -12.06 26.00
C SER A 65 -4.46 -11.45 24.75
N VAL A 66 -3.80 -12.29 23.95
CA VAL A 66 -3.29 -11.87 22.64
C VAL A 66 -4.42 -11.32 21.77
N PHE A 67 -5.62 -11.90 21.86
CA PHE A 67 -6.78 -11.48 21.09
C PHE A 67 -7.24 -10.06 21.48
N GLU A 68 -7.42 -9.79 22.77
CA GLU A 68 -7.83 -8.46 23.27
C GLU A 68 -6.79 -7.41 22.91
N TYR A 69 -5.50 -7.71 23.10
CA TYR A 69 -4.43 -6.81 22.70
C TYR A 69 -4.48 -6.47 21.20
N LEU A 70 -4.63 -7.47 20.32
CA LEU A 70 -4.72 -7.24 18.88
C LEU A 70 -5.98 -6.45 18.48
N LEU A 71 -7.07 -6.59 19.23
CA LEU A 71 -8.32 -5.89 18.98
C LEU A 71 -8.25 -4.41 19.36
N GLU A 72 -7.47 -4.07 20.40
CA GLU A 72 -7.26 -2.72 20.89
C GLU A 72 -6.29 -1.90 20.02
N LEU A 73 -5.51 -2.55 19.14
CA LEU A 73 -4.62 -1.87 18.21
C LEU A 73 -5.36 -0.86 17.31
N ASP A 74 -4.63 0.17 16.90
CA ASP A 74 -5.17 1.26 16.09
C ASP A 74 -5.72 0.75 14.74
N LYS A 75 -6.73 1.46 14.23
CA LYS A 75 -7.35 1.18 12.92
C LYS A 75 -6.34 1.15 11.78
N SER A 76 -5.23 1.90 11.88
CA SER A 76 -4.14 1.89 10.89
C SER A 76 -3.40 0.55 10.84
N VAL A 77 -3.40 -0.21 11.94
CA VAL A 77 -2.71 -1.51 12.04
C VAL A 77 -3.67 -2.65 11.70
N THR A 78 -4.88 -2.64 12.26
CA THR A 78 -5.85 -3.74 12.09
C THR A 78 -6.75 -3.61 10.86
N GLY A 79 -6.97 -2.38 10.38
CA GLY A 79 -7.94 -2.10 9.31
C GLY A 79 -9.38 -2.42 9.70
N LEU A 80 -9.70 -2.47 11.00
CA LEU A 80 -11.04 -2.75 11.53
C LEU A 80 -11.75 -1.46 11.95
N SER A 81 -13.05 -1.36 11.67
CA SER A 81 -13.89 -0.30 12.23
C SER A 81 -14.29 -0.58 13.68
N ASP A 82 -14.74 0.44 14.41
CA ASP A 82 -15.18 0.30 15.81
C ASP A 82 -16.29 -0.73 15.97
N VAL A 83 -17.23 -0.73 15.03
CA VAL A 83 -18.31 -1.73 14.95
C VAL A 83 -17.75 -3.13 14.74
N GLN A 84 -16.77 -3.31 13.85
CA GLN A 84 -16.14 -4.61 13.60
C GLN A 84 -15.36 -5.10 14.82
N ARG A 85 -14.68 -4.19 15.54
CA ARG A 85 -13.98 -4.51 16.78
C ARG A 85 -14.96 -5.01 17.85
N GLY A 86 -16.03 -4.26 18.09
CA GLY A 86 -17.08 -4.67 19.03
C GLY A 86 -17.70 -6.02 18.67
N LEU A 87 -17.99 -6.27 17.39
CA LEU A 87 -18.51 -7.57 16.94
C LEU A 87 -17.53 -8.72 17.22
N LEU A 88 -16.25 -8.55 16.90
CA LEU A 88 -15.22 -9.57 17.12
C LEU A 88 -15.03 -9.88 18.61
N ALA A 89 -15.05 -8.87 19.50
CA ALA A 89 -15.04 -9.07 20.94
C ALA A 89 -16.19 -9.98 21.40
N GLN A 90 -17.42 -9.65 21.01
CA GLN A 90 -18.60 -10.43 21.42
C GLN A 90 -18.59 -11.85 20.83
N PHE A 91 -18.04 -12.04 19.63
CA PHE A 91 -17.90 -13.36 19.02
C PHE A 91 -16.85 -14.22 19.72
N TYR A 92 -15.77 -13.60 20.21
CA TYR A 92 -14.72 -14.28 20.97
C TYR A 92 -15.25 -14.80 22.33
N GLU A 93 -16.12 -14.03 22.98
CA GLU A 93 -16.84 -14.46 24.18
C GLU A 93 -17.88 -15.58 23.93
N GLY A 94 -18.11 -15.98 22.68
CA GLY A 94 -19.05 -17.04 22.32
C GLY A 94 -20.53 -16.65 22.36
N LYS A 95 -20.85 -15.34 22.40
CA LYS A 95 -22.22 -14.84 22.46
C LYS A 95 -23.03 -15.16 21.20
N LYS A 96 -24.32 -15.41 21.39
CA LYS A 96 -25.28 -15.67 20.30
C LYS A 96 -25.70 -14.38 19.60
N ASP A 97 -26.14 -14.48 18.36
CA ASP A 97 -26.45 -13.30 17.52
C ASP A 97 -27.46 -12.32 18.15
N ALA A 98 -28.43 -12.83 18.92
CA ALA A 98 -29.40 -12.00 19.65
C ALA A 98 -28.74 -11.22 20.81
N GLU A 99 -27.80 -11.84 21.52
CA GLU A 99 -27.06 -11.21 22.62
C GLU A 99 -26.08 -10.16 22.08
N VAL A 100 -25.42 -10.45 20.95
CA VAL A 100 -24.54 -9.50 20.27
C VAL A 100 -25.33 -8.28 19.78
N GLN A 101 -26.53 -8.50 19.22
CA GLN A 101 -27.42 -7.41 18.82
C GLN A 101 -27.78 -6.50 20.00
N GLN A 102 -28.13 -7.09 21.15
CA GLN A 102 -28.47 -6.33 22.36
C GLN A 102 -27.26 -5.58 22.93
N ALA A 103 -26.09 -6.21 22.96
CA ALA A 103 -24.87 -5.62 23.52
C ALA A 103 -24.37 -4.41 22.72
N LEU A 104 -24.46 -4.47 21.38
CA LEU A 104 -23.96 -3.39 20.51
C LEU A 104 -25.06 -2.39 20.13
N GLY A 105 -26.33 -2.75 20.26
CA GLY A 105 -27.46 -1.90 19.84
C GLY A 105 -27.55 -1.71 18.32
N ILE A 106 -26.92 -2.60 17.54
CA ILE A 106 -26.79 -2.44 16.08
C ILE A 106 -27.77 -3.35 15.34
N GLY A 107 -28.71 -2.73 14.64
CA GLY A 107 -29.55 -3.39 13.63
C GLY A 107 -30.36 -4.58 14.14
N SER A 108 -30.53 -5.58 13.28
CA SER A 108 -31.28 -6.81 13.57
C SER A 108 -30.35 -8.02 13.68
N ALA A 109 -30.81 -9.14 14.26
CA ALA A 109 -30.05 -10.40 14.26
C ALA A 109 -29.61 -10.85 12.84
N SER A 110 -30.36 -10.48 11.80
CA SER A 110 -29.97 -10.71 10.39
C SER A 110 -28.76 -9.87 9.98
N THR A 111 -28.64 -8.64 10.50
CA THR A 111 -27.49 -7.75 10.29
C THR A 111 -26.22 -8.35 10.89
N ILE A 112 -26.29 -8.92 12.10
CA ILE A 112 -25.17 -9.59 12.76
C ILE A 112 -24.69 -10.81 11.95
N ARG A 113 -25.63 -11.65 11.46
CA ARG A 113 -25.30 -12.77 10.57
C ARG A 113 -24.58 -12.32 9.30
N ASN A 114 -25.04 -11.24 8.68
CA ASN A 114 -24.38 -10.66 7.51
C ASN A 114 -22.96 -10.19 7.85
N HIS A 115 -22.77 -9.51 8.98
CA HIS A 115 -21.43 -9.11 9.43
C HIS A 115 -20.49 -10.30 9.65
N ARG A 116 -20.96 -11.41 10.26
CA ARG A 116 -20.16 -12.64 10.37
C ARG A 116 -19.73 -13.17 9.01
N PHE A 117 -20.66 -13.22 8.06
CA PHE A 117 -20.37 -13.68 6.71
C PHE A 117 -19.30 -12.80 6.03
N VAL A 118 -19.46 -11.47 6.10
CA VAL A 118 -18.49 -10.52 5.55
C VAL A 118 -17.12 -10.65 6.21
N LEU A 119 -17.06 -10.83 7.53
CA LEU A 119 -15.80 -11.03 8.26
C LEU A 119 -15.12 -12.34 7.86
N LYS A 120 -15.86 -13.45 7.72
CA LYS A 120 -15.31 -14.73 7.21
C LYS A 120 -14.83 -14.63 5.77
N GLU A 121 -15.55 -13.91 4.91
CA GLU A 121 -15.12 -13.68 3.54
C GLU A 121 -13.84 -12.82 3.49
N LYS A 122 -13.74 -11.79 4.35
CA LYS A 122 -12.52 -10.97 4.51
C LYS A 122 -11.35 -11.80 5.01
N GLU A 123 -11.56 -12.70 5.98
CA GLU A 123 -10.55 -13.66 6.45
C GLU A 123 -10.03 -14.53 5.29
N ARG A 124 -10.95 -15.09 4.49
CA ARG A 124 -10.60 -15.91 3.32
C ARG A 124 -9.78 -15.12 2.28
N GLN A 125 -10.20 -13.88 2.01
CA GLN A 125 -9.50 -12.98 1.10
C GLN A 125 -8.11 -12.61 1.62
N ALA A 126 -8.00 -12.28 2.90
CA ALA A 126 -6.74 -11.96 3.55
C ALA A 126 -5.76 -13.14 3.50
N LYS A 127 -6.24 -14.37 3.74
CA LYS A 127 -5.43 -15.58 3.63
C LYS A 127 -4.87 -15.79 2.22
N ILE A 128 -5.70 -15.63 1.18
CA ILE A 128 -5.27 -15.74 -0.22
C ILE A 128 -4.28 -14.62 -0.55
N PHE A 129 -4.58 -13.39 -0.14
CA PHE A 129 -3.71 -12.24 -0.37
C PHE A 129 -2.35 -12.41 0.31
N LEU A 130 -2.32 -12.84 1.57
CA LEU A 130 -1.08 -13.14 2.29
C LEU A 130 -0.25 -14.19 1.55
N ALA A 131 -0.88 -15.29 1.10
CA ALA A 131 -0.19 -16.31 0.31
C ALA A 131 0.38 -15.77 -1.01
N LEU A 132 -0.35 -14.89 -1.71
CA LEU A 132 0.15 -14.23 -2.92
C LEU A 132 1.36 -13.34 -2.61
N MET A 133 1.32 -12.58 -1.51
CA MET A 133 2.42 -11.72 -1.08
C MET A 133 3.66 -12.52 -0.67
N GLU A 134 3.50 -13.65 0.00
CA GLU A 134 4.60 -14.55 0.34
C GLU A 134 5.23 -15.19 -0.91
N LEU A 135 4.41 -15.66 -1.86
CA LEU A 135 4.89 -16.21 -3.12
C LEU A 135 5.64 -15.17 -3.97
N LEU A 136 5.20 -13.91 -3.92
CA LEU A 136 5.90 -12.79 -4.57
C LEU A 136 7.29 -12.61 -3.97
N LYS A 137 7.39 -12.47 -2.63
CA LYS A 137 8.68 -12.38 -1.91
C LYS A 137 9.62 -13.53 -2.24
N ASN A 138 9.10 -14.75 -2.42
CA ASN A 138 9.92 -15.93 -2.70
C ASN A 138 10.43 -16.03 -4.15
N LYS A 139 9.77 -15.37 -5.13
CA LYS A 139 10.26 -15.30 -6.51
C LYS A 139 11.28 -14.18 -6.73
N ASP A 140 11.39 -13.28 -5.77
CA ASP A 140 12.10 -12.01 -5.86
C ASP A 140 13.58 -12.12 -5.46
N LEU A 141 14.32 -13.09 -6.01
CA LEU A 141 15.80 -13.05 -6.04
C LEU A 141 16.33 -11.99 -7.03
N HIS A 142 15.44 -11.37 -7.82
CA HIS A 142 15.77 -10.32 -8.80
C HIS A 142 14.85 -9.09 -8.74
N ALA A 143 13.90 -9.02 -7.78
CA ALA A 143 13.07 -7.83 -7.65
C ALA A 143 13.79 -6.72 -6.89
N PRO A 144 13.53 -5.45 -7.22
CA PRO A 144 14.10 -4.33 -6.49
C PRO A 144 13.72 -4.40 -5.01
N ALA A 145 14.70 -4.14 -4.14
CA ALA A 145 14.61 -4.15 -2.68
C ALA A 145 13.48 -3.29 -2.07
N THR A 146 12.71 -2.56 -2.88
CA THR A 146 11.52 -1.79 -2.50
C THR A 146 10.34 -2.64 -2.03
N TRP A 147 10.25 -3.91 -2.43
CA TRP A 147 9.11 -4.78 -2.08
C TRP A 147 9.32 -5.63 -0.82
N VAL A 148 10.56 -5.80 -0.36
CA VAL A 148 10.91 -6.81 0.66
C VAL A 148 11.15 -6.23 2.06
N SER A 149 11.02 -4.92 2.29
CA SER A 149 11.02 -4.38 3.66
C SER A 149 10.25 -3.07 3.79
N PRO A 150 9.18 -3.00 4.61
CA PRO A 150 8.91 -1.80 5.36
C PRO A 150 9.87 -1.83 6.56
N ILE A 151 10.83 -0.90 6.66
CA ILE A 151 11.46 -0.36 7.88
C ILE A 151 12.79 0.32 7.49
N MET A 152 12.85 1.65 7.71
CA MET A 152 13.99 2.58 7.71
C MET A 152 14.68 2.85 6.34
N LYS A 153 14.84 4.09 5.85
CA LYS A 153 14.99 5.41 6.49
C LYS A 153 14.18 6.46 5.72
N GLN A 154 13.57 7.39 6.45
CA GLN A 154 13.17 8.70 5.90
C GLN A 154 14.43 9.52 5.62
N GLY A 155 15.13 9.17 4.55
CA GLY A 155 15.85 10.13 3.73
C GLY A 155 15.16 10.06 2.39
N HIS A 156 14.76 11.20 1.81
CA HIS A 156 14.36 11.23 0.41
C HIS A 156 15.39 10.42 -0.36
N THR A 157 15.00 9.24 -0.83
CA THR A 157 15.82 8.34 -1.62
C THR A 157 14.91 8.00 -2.77
N ILE A 158 14.92 8.84 -3.79
CA ILE A 158 14.18 8.56 -5.02
C ILE A 158 14.88 7.36 -5.66
N HIS A 159 14.23 6.20 -5.63
CA HIS A 159 14.81 4.94 -6.08
C HIS A 159 15.25 4.99 -7.55
N GLN A 160 16.48 4.54 -7.78
CA GLN A 160 17.22 4.44 -9.05
C GLN A 160 16.50 3.63 -10.17
N ARG A 161 15.36 2.99 -9.88
CA ARG A 161 14.72 1.98 -10.73
C ARG A 161 13.30 2.31 -11.23
N SER A 162 12.79 3.53 -11.00
CA SER A 162 11.46 3.94 -11.51
C SER A 162 11.42 4.30 -13.00
N PHE A 163 12.56 4.23 -13.70
CA PHE A 163 12.61 4.52 -15.12
C PHE A 163 13.28 3.34 -15.85
N GLU A 164 12.51 2.59 -16.63
CA GLU A 164 13.05 1.81 -17.74
C GLU A 164 13.66 2.81 -18.74
N ILE A 165 14.92 3.18 -18.52
CA ILE A 165 15.67 4.08 -19.41
C ILE A 165 16.44 3.19 -20.37
N SER A 166 16.02 3.17 -21.64
CA SER A 166 16.83 2.57 -22.71
C SER A 166 18.20 3.27 -22.77
N GLU A 167 19.28 2.53 -23.07
CA GLU A 167 20.63 3.10 -23.25
C GLU A 167 20.63 4.22 -24.31
N GLU A 168 19.80 4.08 -25.34
CA GLU A 168 19.63 5.08 -26.40
C GLU A 168 19.01 6.39 -25.89
N GLU A 169 18.08 6.30 -24.95
CA GLU A 169 17.44 7.46 -24.32
C GLU A 169 18.42 8.16 -23.37
N ARG A 170 19.22 7.38 -22.63
CA ARG A 170 20.30 7.88 -21.78
C ARG A 170 21.31 8.69 -22.57
N GLU A 171 21.80 8.16 -23.69
CA GLU A 171 22.76 8.86 -24.55
C GLU A 171 22.20 10.16 -25.12
N ARG A 172 20.92 10.15 -25.55
CA ARG A 172 20.25 11.34 -26.09
C ARG A 172 20.18 12.45 -25.05
N VAL A 173 19.80 12.11 -23.82
CA VAL A 173 19.72 13.04 -22.69
C VAL A 173 21.11 13.57 -22.33
N LEU A 174 22.13 12.72 -22.26
CA LEU A 174 23.49 13.17 -21.95
C LEU A 174 24.03 14.12 -23.03
N ARG A 175 23.80 13.85 -24.32
CA ARG A 175 24.19 14.76 -25.40
C ARG A 175 23.48 16.12 -25.34
N SER A 176 22.22 16.17 -24.88
CA SER A 176 21.50 17.46 -24.78
C SER A 176 21.99 18.34 -23.63
N TYR A 177 22.50 17.75 -22.55
CA TYR A 177 22.91 18.49 -21.35
C TYR A 177 24.44 18.64 -21.20
N PHE A 178 25.24 17.84 -21.90
CA PHE A 178 26.71 17.90 -21.91
C PHE A 178 27.25 18.13 -23.35
N PRO A 179 27.21 19.38 -23.86
CA PRO A 179 27.64 19.70 -25.22
C PRO A 179 29.14 19.46 -25.48
N GLU A 180 29.98 19.53 -24.44
CA GLU A 180 31.44 19.33 -24.51
C GLU A 180 31.87 17.90 -24.08
N GLY A 181 30.93 16.96 -24.01
CA GLY A 181 31.16 15.58 -23.61
C GLY A 181 30.96 15.33 -22.11
N ILE A 182 30.95 14.05 -21.73
CA ILE A 182 30.54 13.55 -20.40
C ILE A 182 31.40 14.11 -19.26
N SER A 183 32.61 14.58 -19.54
CA SER A 183 33.53 15.23 -18.59
C SER A 183 33.43 16.77 -18.58
N GLY A 184 32.71 17.37 -19.51
CA GLY A 184 32.55 18.82 -19.66
C GLY A 184 31.53 19.44 -18.69
N PRO A 185 31.37 20.77 -18.76
CA PRO A 185 30.36 21.50 -17.99
C PRO A 185 28.95 21.24 -18.55
N MET A 186 27.99 21.20 -17.64
CA MET A 186 26.57 21.04 -17.98
C MET A 186 25.92 22.40 -18.27
N THR A 187 24.92 22.43 -19.15
CA THR A 187 24.27 23.68 -19.58
C THR A 187 23.21 24.22 -18.62
N THR A 188 22.39 23.36 -17.99
CA THR A 188 21.30 23.78 -17.08
C THR A 188 20.91 22.64 -16.14
N PHE A 189 20.55 22.95 -14.89
CA PHE A 189 20.15 21.96 -13.88
C PHE A 189 18.62 21.85 -13.64
N HIS A 190 17.83 22.73 -14.27
CA HIS A 190 16.37 22.67 -14.29
C HIS A 190 15.85 21.73 -15.38
N MET A 191 15.65 20.46 -15.04
CA MET A 191 15.14 19.45 -15.97
C MET A 191 14.12 18.52 -15.29
N GLN A 192 13.40 17.74 -16.11
CA GLN A 192 12.44 16.74 -15.62
C GLN A 192 13.15 15.69 -14.75
N GLN A 193 12.42 15.12 -13.78
CA GLN A 193 12.98 14.18 -12.80
C GLN A 193 13.73 12.99 -13.43
N LYS A 194 13.25 12.47 -14.57
CA LYS A 194 13.91 11.40 -15.34
C LYS A 194 15.29 11.81 -15.86
N HIS A 195 15.41 13.02 -16.41
CA HIS A 195 16.68 13.54 -16.92
C HIS A 195 17.64 13.89 -15.77
N LYS A 196 17.14 14.48 -14.68
CA LYS A 196 17.95 14.78 -13.48
C LYS A 196 18.65 13.53 -12.99
N PHE A 197 17.89 12.44 -12.90
CA PHE A 197 18.40 11.16 -12.45
C PHE A 197 19.48 10.57 -13.37
N ILE A 198 19.30 10.65 -14.70
CA ILE A 198 20.32 10.22 -15.69
C ILE A 198 21.62 11.00 -15.52
N VAL A 199 21.50 12.32 -15.44
CA VAL A 199 22.63 13.25 -15.30
C VAL A 199 23.37 13.03 -13.98
N LEU A 200 22.64 12.91 -12.87
CA LEU A 200 23.22 12.68 -11.54
C LEU A 200 23.94 11.33 -11.45
N THR A 201 23.39 10.27 -12.07
CA THR A 201 24.05 8.96 -12.15
C THR A 201 25.39 9.06 -12.88
N GLU A 202 25.46 9.86 -13.95
CA GLU A 202 26.69 10.06 -14.71
C GLU A 202 27.71 10.92 -13.95
N ILE A 203 27.26 11.93 -13.21
CA ILE A 203 28.11 12.72 -12.31
C ILE A 203 28.69 11.84 -11.20
N ALA A 204 27.92 10.91 -10.64
CA ALA A 204 28.37 10.01 -9.58
C ALA A 204 29.57 9.14 -10.03
N LYS A 205 29.65 8.75 -11.30
CA LYS A 205 30.80 8.00 -11.85
C LYS A 205 32.12 8.78 -11.82
N ARG A 206 32.10 10.11 -11.63
CA ARG A 206 33.31 10.92 -11.48
C ARG A 206 33.96 10.74 -10.09
N PHE A 207 33.28 10.12 -9.13
CA PHE A 207 33.81 9.82 -7.81
C PHE A 207 34.44 8.43 -7.78
N GLU A 208 35.65 8.32 -7.24
CA GLU A 208 36.32 7.05 -7.03
C GLU A 208 35.57 6.18 -5.99
N PRO A 209 35.29 4.89 -6.30
CA PRO A 209 34.72 3.94 -5.34
C PRO A 209 35.61 3.78 -4.11
N ARG A 210 34.97 3.51 -2.95
CA ARG A 210 35.64 3.29 -1.64
C ARG A 210 36.54 4.43 -1.12
N ARG A 211 36.49 5.60 -1.74
CA ARG A 211 37.17 6.81 -1.26
C ARG A 211 36.21 7.69 -0.47
N GLN A 212 36.68 8.21 0.66
CA GLN A 212 35.98 9.23 1.43
C GLN A 212 36.43 10.62 0.99
N TYR A 213 35.46 11.50 0.76
CA TYR A 213 35.65 12.89 0.37
C TYR A 213 35.18 13.81 1.48
N THR A 214 35.91 14.89 1.70
CA THR A 214 35.44 16.03 2.50
C THR A 214 34.49 16.89 1.67
N GLU A 215 33.64 17.69 2.32
CA GLU A 215 32.76 18.65 1.63
C GLU A 215 33.52 19.53 0.62
N LYS A 216 34.70 20.04 1.00
CA LYS A 216 35.53 20.87 0.10
C LYS A 216 35.95 20.11 -1.16
N GLN A 217 36.28 18.83 -1.02
CA GLN A 217 36.67 17.98 -2.16
C GLN A 217 35.48 17.67 -3.06
N VAL A 218 34.31 17.41 -2.49
CA VAL A 218 33.06 17.24 -3.25
C VAL A 218 32.71 18.51 -4.01
N ASN A 219 32.76 19.68 -3.36
CA ASN A 219 32.47 20.96 -4.01
C ASN A 219 33.44 21.24 -5.17
N THR A 220 34.74 21.04 -4.96
CA THR A 220 35.76 21.23 -6.01
C THR A 220 35.52 20.31 -7.24
N LEU A 221 35.01 19.09 -7.03
CA LEU A 221 34.67 18.18 -8.13
C LEU A 221 33.41 18.62 -8.87
N LEU A 222 32.41 19.10 -8.15
CA LEU A 222 31.12 19.51 -8.70
C LEU A 222 31.15 20.91 -9.34
N GLU A 223 32.03 21.81 -8.89
CA GLU A 223 32.29 23.12 -9.50
C GLU A 223 32.73 23.00 -10.97
N LYS A 224 33.46 21.93 -11.30
CA LYS A 224 33.86 21.62 -12.69
C LYS A 224 32.69 21.16 -13.56
N VAL A 225 31.56 20.78 -12.94
CA VAL A 225 30.36 20.30 -13.63
C VAL A 225 29.38 21.44 -13.85
N HIS A 226 29.10 22.24 -12.82
CA HIS A 226 28.11 23.32 -12.88
C HIS A 226 28.32 24.34 -11.75
N ALA A 227 27.90 25.60 -11.98
CA ALA A 227 27.97 26.66 -10.98
C ALA A 227 27.13 26.36 -9.73
N ASP A 228 25.99 25.67 -9.88
CA ASP A 228 25.11 25.25 -8.79
C ASP A 228 25.53 23.93 -8.12
N TYR A 229 26.82 23.80 -7.79
CA TYR A 229 27.41 22.59 -7.20
C TYR A 229 26.76 22.21 -5.86
N VAL A 230 26.23 23.18 -5.11
CA VAL A 230 25.52 22.96 -3.84
C VAL A 230 24.22 22.20 -4.07
N GLU A 231 23.48 22.57 -5.12
CA GLU A 231 22.21 21.92 -5.47
C GLU A 231 22.46 20.49 -5.96
N ILE A 232 23.47 20.30 -6.81
CA ILE A 232 23.90 18.98 -7.29
C ILE A 232 24.30 18.07 -6.11
N ARG A 233 25.10 18.58 -5.16
CA ARG A 233 25.50 17.82 -3.98
C ARG A 233 24.30 17.38 -3.14
N ARG A 234 23.33 18.27 -2.92
CA ARG A 234 22.10 17.93 -2.19
C ARG A 234 21.36 16.81 -2.89
N TYR A 235 21.16 16.93 -4.21
CA TYR A 235 20.49 15.87 -4.96
C TYR A 235 21.28 14.57 -5.03
N LEU A 236 22.61 14.57 -5.15
CA LEU A 236 23.38 13.33 -5.10
C LEU A 236 23.15 12.55 -3.79
N VAL A 237 22.91 13.26 -2.68
CA VAL A 237 22.53 12.65 -1.40
C VAL A 237 21.05 12.25 -1.37
N ASP A 238 20.14 13.12 -1.84
CA ASP A 238 18.68 12.84 -1.89
C ASP A 238 18.32 11.72 -2.90
N TYR A 239 19.21 11.38 -3.82
CA TYR A 239 19.05 10.25 -4.74
C TYR A 239 19.83 9.00 -4.27
N GLY A 240 20.51 9.07 -3.12
CA GLY A 240 21.27 7.94 -2.55
C GLY A 240 22.52 7.55 -3.36
N LEU A 241 23.00 8.41 -4.26
CA LEU A 241 24.22 8.18 -5.06
C LEU A 241 25.49 8.52 -4.26
N LEU A 242 25.39 9.51 -3.37
CA LEU A 242 26.39 9.82 -2.36
C LEU A 242 25.77 9.65 -0.97
N GLU A 243 26.48 8.96 -0.09
CA GLU A 243 26.18 8.95 1.33
C GLU A 243 27.00 10.02 2.03
N ARG A 244 26.47 10.54 3.14
CA ARG A 244 27.16 11.51 4.00
C ARG A 244 27.02 11.12 5.47
N LYS A 245 28.01 11.47 6.28
CA LYS A 245 27.83 11.53 7.74
C LYS A 245 26.84 12.65 8.10
N GLU A 246 26.11 12.48 9.20
CA GLU A 246 25.11 13.47 9.66
C GLU A 246 25.74 14.84 9.95
N ASP A 247 27.02 14.87 10.31
CA ASP A 247 27.82 16.08 10.54
C ASP A 247 28.32 16.77 9.25
N GLY A 248 28.07 16.19 8.07
CA GLY A 248 28.53 16.73 6.77
C GLY A 248 30.05 16.66 6.55
N SER A 249 30.81 16.05 7.47
CA SER A 249 32.27 16.04 7.42
C SER A 249 32.84 15.14 6.32
N GLN A 250 32.09 14.09 5.96
CA GLN A 250 32.53 13.06 5.03
C GLN A 250 31.40 12.63 4.10
N TYR A 251 31.77 12.40 2.85
CA TYR A 251 30.95 11.89 1.75
C TYR A 251 31.63 10.67 1.14
N TRP A 252 30.86 9.68 0.71
CA TRP A 252 31.36 8.51 -0.05
C TRP A 252 30.32 8.03 -1.05
N LEU A 253 30.75 7.27 -2.04
CA LEU A 253 29.86 6.67 -3.03
C LEU A 253 28.96 5.64 -2.35
N GLY A 254 27.63 5.73 -2.56
CA GLY A 254 26.69 4.75 -2.03
C GLY A 254 26.81 3.41 -2.76
N SER A 255 26.42 2.31 -2.08
CA SER A 255 26.51 0.94 -2.62
C SER A 255 25.81 0.76 -3.98
N ALA A 256 24.78 1.57 -4.27
CA ALA A 256 24.03 1.57 -5.51
C ALA A 256 24.81 2.06 -6.75
N ALA A 257 25.90 2.81 -6.57
CA ALA A 257 26.73 3.32 -7.65
C ALA A 257 28.01 2.48 -7.89
N GLU A 258 28.43 1.65 -6.93
CA GLU A 258 29.61 0.77 -7.08
C GLU A 258 29.37 -0.36 -8.09
N GLU A 259 28.13 -0.86 -8.21
CA GLU A 259 27.78 -2.00 -9.08
C GLU A 259 27.81 -1.67 -10.59
N GLN A 260 27.73 -0.39 -10.97
CA GLN A 260 27.65 0.03 -12.39
C GLN A 260 29.00 0.41 -13.00
N GLY A 261 30.07 0.54 -12.20
CA GLY A 261 31.39 0.99 -12.64
C GLY A 261 32.38 -0.12 -13.01
N ASN A 262 32.12 -1.38 -12.62
CA ASN A 262 33.11 -2.46 -12.77
C ASN A 262 32.87 -3.32 -14.01
N GLY A 263 33.17 -2.77 -15.18
CA GLY A 263 33.25 -3.50 -16.45
C GLY A 263 34.70 -3.73 -16.89
N ARG A 264 35.14 -4.99 -16.83
CA ARG A 264 36.37 -5.60 -17.41
C ARG A 264 37.73 -5.32 -16.73
N GLY A 265 38.31 -6.40 -16.19
CA GLY A 265 39.72 -6.51 -15.83
C GLY A 265 40.06 -7.87 -15.20
N ASP A 266 40.47 -8.84 -16.01
CA ASP A 266 41.03 -10.13 -15.61
C ASP A 266 42.27 -9.96 -14.70
N GLY A 267 42.37 -10.79 -13.66
CA GLY A 267 43.52 -10.89 -12.77
C GLY A 267 43.45 -12.14 -11.89
N LYS A 268 44.13 -13.20 -12.34
CA LYS A 268 44.09 -14.57 -11.83
C LYS A 268 45.10 -14.80 -10.67
N GLN A 269 44.60 -15.31 -9.54
CA GLN A 269 45.18 -16.33 -8.60
C GLN A 269 46.44 -15.99 -7.74
N PRO A 270 46.77 -16.76 -6.65
CA PRO A 270 46.38 -18.16 -6.36
C PRO A 270 46.00 -18.59 -4.91
N LYS A 271 45.24 -19.70 -4.91
CA LYS A 271 45.18 -20.94 -4.09
C LYS A 271 45.84 -21.07 -2.71
N GLY A 272 45.09 -21.75 -1.84
CA GLY A 272 45.53 -22.81 -0.91
C GLY A 272 44.32 -23.52 -0.28
N SER A 273 43.66 -24.48 -0.95
CA SER A 273 43.81 -25.94 -0.79
C SER A 273 43.81 -26.46 0.66
N SER A 274 42.75 -27.16 1.05
CA SER A 274 42.88 -28.58 1.39
C SER A 274 41.53 -29.30 1.25
N ALA A 275 41.51 -30.28 0.35
CA ALA A 275 40.43 -31.24 0.21
C ALA A 275 40.69 -32.45 1.13
N LYS A 276 39.63 -33.11 1.59
CA LYS A 276 39.62 -34.57 1.74
C LYS A 276 38.21 -35.11 1.50
N LEU A 277 38.12 -35.91 0.44
CA LEU A 277 37.04 -36.84 0.14
C LEU A 277 37.12 -38.03 1.10
N THR A 278 35.97 -38.64 1.42
CA THR A 278 35.77 -40.09 1.25
C THR A 278 34.30 -40.39 0.97
N ASP A 279 34.12 -41.17 -0.09
CA ASP A 279 33.01 -42.05 -0.47
C ASP A 279 32.38 -42.80 0.71
N ASN A 280 31.06 -43.09 0.69
CA ASN A 280 30.56 -44.36 0.13
C ASN A 280 29.07 -44.61 0.43
N SER A 281 28.42 -45.22 -0.57
CA SER A 281 27.41 -46.29 -0.47
C SER A 281 25.94 -45.96 -0.14
N ALA A 282 25.12 -46.25 -1.14
CA ALA A 282 23.69 -46.47 -1.09
C ALA A 282 23.32 -47.75 -0.33
N GLU A 283 22.15 -47.75 0.31
CA GLU A 283 21.34 -48.96 0.50
C GLU A 283 19.86 -48.59 0.47
N SER A 284 19.16 -49.26 -0.45
CA SER A 284 17.73 -49.26 -0.68
C SER A 284 17.06 -50.35 0.15
N LEU A 285 15.95 -50.05 0.84
CA LEU A 285 14.96 -51.06 1.24
C LEU A 285 13.55 -50.48 1.23
N THR A 286 12.68 -51.19 0.51
CA THR A 286 11.24 -51.04 0.28
C THR A 286 10.41 -51.51 1.47
N MET A 287 9.22 -50.93 1.69
CA MET A 287 7.98 -51.57 2.22
C MET A 287 6.89 -50.49 2.33
N GLU A 288 5.92 -50.45 1.43
CA GLU A 288 4.59 -51.11 1.48
C GLU A 288 3.49 -50.16 2.00
N GLN A 289 2.53 -49.93 1.09
CA GLN A 289 1.35 -49.08 1.23
C GLN A 289 0.26 -49.77 2.04
N GLN A 290 -0.53 -49.01 2.80
CA GLN A 290 -1.95 -49.27 2.98
C GLN A 290 -2.73 -47.94 3.05
N VAL A 291 -3.56 -47.73 2.02
CA VAL A 291 -4.59 -46.68 1.94
C VAL A 291 -5.94 -47.38 2.11
N PRO A 292 -6.88 -46.85 2.90
CA PRO A 292 -8.28 -47.23 2.77
C PRO A 292 -9.01 -46.26 1.83
N GLU A 293 -9.60 -46.81 0.78
CA GLU A 293 -10.65 -46.20 -0.04
C GLU A 293 -11.94 -46.01 0.77
N GLU A 294 -12.52 -44.81 0.74
CA GLU A 294 -13.98 -44.64 0.86
C GLU A 294 -14.54 -43.76 -0.27
N ARG A 295 -15.10 -44.47 -1.25
CA ARG A 295 -16.25 -44.21 -2.13
C ARG A 295 -16.71 -42.76 -2.41
N ALA A 296 -16.61 -42.47 -3.70
CA ALA A 296 -17.34 -41.52 -4.53
C ALA A 296 -18.75 -41.09 -4.07
N GLY A 297 -18.95 -39.77 -3.99
CA GLY A 297 -20.22 -39.09 -4.26
C GLY A 297 -20.03 -38.12 -5.42
N LYS A 298 -20.54 -38.48 -6.61
CA LYS A 298 -20.61 -37.60 -7.78
C LYS A 298 -21.67 -36.52 -7.55
N GLY A 299 -21.23 -35.26 -7.63
CA GLY A 299 -21.91 -34.15 -8.31
C GLY A 299 -23.19 -33.59 -7.69
N GLU A 300 -23.12 -32.35 -7.21
CA GLU A 300 -24.10 -31.31 -7.58
C GLU A 300 -23.60 -29.88 -7.27
N LYS A 301 -23.72 -29.01 -8.28
CA LYS A 301 -23.91 -27.54 -8.22
C LYS A 301 -22.71 -26.63 -7.87
N SER A 302 -21.76 -26.56 -8.81
CA SER A 302 -20.93 -25.36 -9.05
C SER A 302 -21.69 -24.23 -9.81
N MET A 303 -23.02 -24.23 -9.76
CA MET A 303 -23.89 -23.27 -10.45
C MET A 303 -24.93 -22.72 -9.48
N ASN A 304 -24.48 -21.94 -8.48
CA ASN A 304 -25.41 -21.08 -7.75
C ASN A 304 -24.80 -19.78 -7.21
N ARG A 305 -23.50 -19.71 -6.91
CA ARG A 305 -22.90 -18.49 -6.31
C ARG A 305 -22.89 -17.28 -7.25
N ARG A 306 -22.65 -17.48 -8.55
CA ARG A 306 -22.71 -16.40 -9.57
C ARG A 306 -24.16 -15.93 -9.80
N LYS A 307 -25.12 -16.84 -9.69
CA LYS A 307 -26.55 -16.58 -9.90
C LYS A 307 -27.17 -15.89 -8.69
N GLU A 308 -26.84 -16.35 -7.48
CA GLU A 308 -27.18 -15.70 -6.21
C GLU A 308 -26.57 -14.30 -6.10
N LEU A 309 -25.31 -14.10 -6.51
CA LEU A 309 -24.71 -12.76 -6.55
C LEU A 309 -25.38 -11.85 -7.59
N GLN A 310 -25.84 -12.41 -8.73
CA GLN A 310 -26.63 -11.68 -9.71
C GLN A 310 -28.05 -11.38 -9.21
N GLU A 311 -28.67 -12.26 -8.42
CA GLU A 311 -29.97 -12.04 -7.78
C GLU A 311 -29.86 -11.01 -6.66
N GLN A 312 -28.82 -11.07 -5.82
CA GLN A 312 -28.54 -10.05 -4.81
C GLN A 312 -28.24 -8.68 -5.44
N ALA A 313 -27.52 -8.64 -6.56
CA ALA A 313 -27.31 -7.41 -7.32
C ALA A 313 -28.61 -6.89 -7.98
N LYS A 314 -29.55 -7.77 -8.33
CA LYS A 314 -30.90 -7.41 -8.80
C LYS A 314 -31.84 -6.97 -7.67
N GLU A 315 -31.65 -7.48 -6.45
CA GLU A 315 -32.44 -7.15 -5.26
C GLU A 315 -32.04 -5.81 -4.62
N VAL A 316 -30.78 -5.37 -4.80
CA VAL A 316 -30.42 -3.99 -4.48
C VAL A 316 -31.11 -3.09 -5.50
N LYS A 317 -32.28 -2.56 -5.12
CA LYS A 317 -32.99 -1.52 -5.87
C LYS A 317 -32.06 -0.31 -6.01
N THR A 318 -31.43 -0.18 -7.17
CA THR A 318 -30.67 1.01 -7.54
C THR A 318 -31.64 2.02 -8.13
N GLU A 319 -31.70 3.19 -7.51
CA GLU A 319 -32.48 4.32 -8.01
C GLU A 319 -31.57 5.14 -8.93
N ALA A 320 -31.97 5.29 -10.18
CA ALA A 320 -31.32 6.16 -11.14
C ALA A 320 -31.87 7.58 -10.98
N GLY A 321 -31.08 8.61 -11.28
CA GLY A 321 -31.57 9.98 -11.20
C GLY A 321 -30.55 11.05 -11.57
N VAL A 322 -31.01 12.29 -11.52
CA VAL A 322 -30.21 13.50 -11.79
C VAL A 322 -29.96 14.23 -10.48
N TYR A 323 -28.74 14.73 -10.30
CA TYR A 323 -28.32 15.47 -9.11
C TYR A 323 -27.62 16.77 -9.50
N GLN A 324 -27.64 17.73 -8.58
CA GLN A 324 -26.86 18.96 -8.68
C GLN A 324 -25.87 19.11 -7.52
N ILE A 325 -24.76 19.77 -7.80
CA ILE A 325 -23.84 20.33 -6.81
C ILE A 325 -23.92 21.85 -6.97
N ARG A 326 -24.45 22.52 -5.95
CA ARG A 326 -24.67 23.97 -5.93
C ARG A 326 -23.65 24.63 -5.01
N ASN A 327 -23.01 25.68 -5.49
CA ASN A 327 -22.22 26.57 -4.66
C ASN A 327 -23.12 27.68 -4.10
N GLU A 328 -23.35 27.68 -2.79
CA GLU A 328 -24.22 28.65 -2.11
C GLU A 328 -23.64 30.07 -2.11
N ARG A 329 -22.33 30.24 -2.36
CA ARG A 329 -21.69 31.56 -2.34
C ARG A 329 -21.88 32.35 -3.63
N ASN A 330 -21.92 31.67 -4.77
CA ASN A 330 -22.00 32.32 -6.08
C ASN A 330 -23.18 31.82 -6.94
N GLY A 331 -23.97 30.87 -6.44
CA GLY A 331 -25.14 30.32 -7.11
C GLY A 331 -24.82 29.39 -8.29
N LYS A 332 -23.54 29.08 -8.54
CA LYS A 332 -23.16 28.19 -9.64
C LYS A 332 -23.59 26.76 -9.37
N VAL A 333 -24.08 26.10 -10.41
CA VAL A 333 -24.52 24.70 -10.33
C VAL A 333 -23.74 23.79 -11.28
N TYR A 334 -23.47 22.57 -10.82
CA TYR A 334 -22.99 21.44 -11.63
C TYR A 334 -24.08 20.38 -11.61
N ILE A 335 -24.53 19.96 -12.78
CA ILE A 335 -25.62 18.97 -12.93
C ILE A 335 -25.06 17.73 -13.63
N ASP A 336 -25.39 16.55 -13.12
CA ASP A 336 -25.00 15.29 -13.73
C ASP A 336 -26.01 14.19 -13.40
N SER A 337 -25.95 13.08 -14.15
CA SER A 337 -26.85 11.93 -14.00
C SER A 337 -26.09 10.71 -13.51
N THR A 338 -26.76 9.85 -12.74
CA THR A 338 -26.19 8.57 -12.33
C THR A 338 -27.24 7.46 -12.37
N PRO A 339 -26.86 6.25 -12.83
CA PRO A 339 -27.74 5.08 -12.74
C PRO A 339 -27.92 4.60 -11.29
N ASN A 340 -27.15 5.12 -10.34
CA ASN A 340 -27.26 4.78 -8.92
C ASN A 340 -27.00 6.00 -8.03
N LEU A 341 -28.05 6.61 -7.49
CA LEU A 341 -27.97 7.79 -6.61
C LEU A 341 -27.09 7.59 -5.38
N LYS A 342 -26.85 6.34 -4.92
CA LYS A 342 -25.90 6.08 -3.81
C LYS A 342 -24.45 6.42 -4.17
N THR A 343 -24.13 6.59 -5.46
CA THR A 343 -22.79 6.98 -5.93
C THR A 343 -22.48 8.47 -5.76
N ILE A 344 -23.48 9.30 -5.42
CA ILE A 344 -23.33 10.75 -5.22
C ILE A 344 -22.31 11.07 -4.10
N ASN A 345 -22.30 10.30 -3.01
CA ASN A 345 -21.31 10.44 -1.94
C ASN A 345 -19.87 10.26 -2.46
N GLY A 346 -19.68 9.49 -3.55
CA GLY A 346 -18.39 9.35 -4.21
C GLY A 346 -17.93 10.64 -4.89
N GLN A 347 -18.84 11.48 -5.38
CA GLN A 347 -18.52 12.78 -5.99
C GLN A 347 -17.99 13.76 -4.93
N GLN A 348 -18.63 13.80 -3.76
CA GLN A 348 -18.17 14.57 -2.61
C GLN A 348 -16.77 14.12 -2.16
N PHE A 349 -16.55 12.80 -2.09
CA PHE A 349 -15.23 12.25 -1.76
C PHE A 349 -14.15 12.63 -2.78
N MET A 350 -14.46 12.60 -4.09
CA MET A 350 -13.52 13.04 -5.12
C MET A 350 -13.19 14.53 -5.01
N LEU A 351 -14.17 15.37 -4.68
CA LEU A 351 -13.96 16.80 -4.41
C LEU A 351 -13.06 17.02 -3.18
N GLN A 352 -13.27 16.26 -2.09
CA GLN A 352 -12.40 16.30 -0.91
C GLN A 352 -10.96 15.86 -1.21
N MET A 353 -10.78 14.87 -2.09
CA MET A 353 -9.47 14.34 -2.47
C MET A 353 -8.76 15.14 -3.56
N GLY A 354 -9.38 16.18 -4.12
CA GLY A 354 -8.78 16.99 -5.18
C GLY A 354 -8.78 16.31 -6.56
N SER A 355 -9.57 15.25 -6.77
CA SER A 355 -9.53 14.40 -7.95
C SER A 355 -10.79 14.45 -8.82
N HIS A 356 -11.68 15.43 -8.59
CA HIS A 356 -12.90 15.58 -9.37
C HIS A 356 -12.60 15.96 -10.84
N LEU A 357 -13.37 15.40 -11.78
CA LEU A 357 -13.16 15.61 -13.23
C LEU A 357 -13.34 17.07 -13.66
N ASN A 358 -14.28 17.77 -13.04
CA ASN A 358 -14.52 19.19 -13.30
C ASN A 358 -13.54 20.06 -12.51
N ARG A 359 -12.49 20.54 -13.20
CA ARG A 359 -11.44 21.39 -12.60
C ARG A 359 -11.95 22.73 -12.06
N ARG A 360 -12.99 23.32 -12.67
CA ARG A 360 -13.57 24.60 -12.22
C ARG A 360 -14.29 24.42 -10.90
N LEU A 361 -15.10 23.38 -10.79
CA LEU A 361 -15.76 23.00 -9.54
C LEU A 361 -14.73 22.66 -8.45
N GLN A 362 -13.69 21.89 -8.79
CA GLN A 362 -12.62 21.53 -7.84
C GLN A 362 -11.85 22.74 -7.31
N ALA A 363 -11.55 23.72 -8.18
CA ALA A 363 -10.84 24.94 -7.79
C ALA A 363 -11.67 25.76 -6.79
N GLU A 364 -12.95 25.98 -7.08
CA GLU A 364 -13.85 26.71 -6.18
C GLU A 364 -14.15 25.91 -4.89
N TRP A 365 -14.20 24.58 -4.96
CA TRP A 365 -14.30 23.71 -3.78
C TRP A 365 -13.11 23.90 -2.84
N ASN A 366 -11.89 23.95 -3.39
CA ASN A 366 -10.68 24.18 -2.62
C ASN A 366 -10.62 25.60 -2.02
N GLU A 367 -11.21 26.59 -2.70
CA GLU A 367 -11.23 27.99 -2.26
C GLU A 367 -12.28 28.25 -1.17
N TYR A 368 -13.52 27.81 -1.38
CA TYR A 368 -14.65 28.13 -0.50
C TYR A 368 -14.91 27.08 0.58
N GLY A 369 -14.35 25.89 0.42
CA GLY A 369 -14.51 24.75 1.32
C GLY A 369 -15.86 24.04 1.19
N GLU A 370 -15.93 22.82 1.70
CA GLU A 370 -17.10 21.93 1.62
C GLU A 370 -18.40 22.57 2.11
N SER A 371 -18.35 23.37 3.18
CA SER A 371 -19.54 24.04 3.73
C SER A 371 -20.20 25.04 2.79
N ALA A 372 -19.53 25.43 1.69
CA ALA A 372 -20.08 26.34 0.68
C ALA A 372 -20.87 25.60 -0.41
N PHE A 373 -20.92 24.26 -0.38
CA PHE A 373 -21.54 23.47 -1.43
C PHE A 373 -22.62 22.53 -0.90
N THR A 374 -23.73 22.48 -1.61
CA THR A 374 -24.86 21.58 -1.33
C THR A 374 -25.02 20.59 -2.47
N ILE A 375 -25.13 19.30 -2.15
CA ILE A 375 -25.42 18.25 -3.13
C ILE A 375 -26.87 17.81 -2.97
N GLU A 376 -27.65 17.91 -4.03
CA GLU A 376 -29.10 17.67 -4.00
C GLU A 376 -29.52 16.77 -5.15
N VAL A 377 -30.45 15.85 -4.87
CA VAL A 377 -31.10 15.04 -5.92
C VAL A 377 -32.23 15.86 -6.52
N LEU A 378 -32.14 16.15 -7.81
CA LEU A 378 -33.15 16.92 -8.55
C LEU A 378 -34.32 16.03 -8.99
N GLU A 379 -34.02 14.84 -9.49
CA GLU A 379 -35.05 13.93 -10.00
C GLU A 379 -34.65 12.47 -9.83
N VAL A 380 -35.56 11.67 -9.27
CA VAL A 380 -35.41 10.21 -9.17
C VAL A 380 -36.20 9.57 -10.31
N MET A 381 -35.49 8.89 -11.20
CA MET A 381 -36.11 8.18 -12.33
C MET A 381 -36.88 6.97 -11.81
N LYS A 382 -38.18 6.95 -12.08
CA LYS A 382 -39.00 5.75 -11.85
C LYS A 382 -38.60 4.70 -12.86
N LYS A 383 -38.54 3.44 -12.42
CA LYS A 383 -38.24 2.31 -13.28
C LYS A 383 -39.36 2.19 -14.32
N ASP A 384 -39.01 2.37 -15.59
CA ASP A 384 -39.94 2.15 -16.69
C ASP A 384 -40.04 0.63 -16.90
N ASP A 385 -41.24 0.06 -16.83
CA ASP A 385 -41.48 -1.39 -17.01
C ASP A 385 -41.41 -1.80 -18.50
N ASN A 386 -41.06 -0.86 -19.39
CA ASN A 386 -40.97 -1.08 -20.83
C ASN A 386 -39.65 -1.78 -21.21
N PRO A 387 -39.69 -3.03 -21.72
CA PRO A 387 -38.49 -3.82 -22.06
C PRO A 387 -37.64 -3.24 -23.22
N TYR A 388 -38.13 -2.20 -23.91
CA TYR A 388 -37.50 -1.60 -25.09
C TYR A 388 -36.90 -0.22 -24.84
N ALA A 389 -37.07 0.37 -23.65
CA ALA A 389 -36.48 1.68 -23.33
C ALA A 389 -35.04 1.49 -22.83
N ASP A 390 -34.06 2.13 -23.49
CA ASP A 390 -32.69 2.18 -22.96
C ASP A 390 -32.67 3.12 -21.74
N PRO A 391 -32.40 2.61 -20.52
CA PRO A 391 -32.36 3.44 -19.31
C PRO A 391 -31.32 4.56 -19.39
N LYS A 392 -30.31 4.45 -20.25
CA LYS A 392 -29.34 5.52 -20.50
C LYS A 392 -29.93 6.66 -21.31
N ASP A 393 -30.76 6.38 -22.29
CA ASP A 393 -31.41 7.40 -23.13
C ASP A 393 -32.44 8.20 -22.31
N ALA A 394 -33.19 7.52 -21.44
CA ALA A 394 -34.10 8.18 -20.50
C ALA A 394 -33.36 9.09 -19.50
N LEU A 395 -32.20 8.65 -18.99
CA LEU A 395 -31.34 9.47 -18.13
C LEU A 395 -30.75 10.68 -18.87
N ALA A 396 -30.32 10.50 -20.12
CA ALA A 396 -29.79 11.57 -20.95
C ALA A 396 -30.85 12.64 -21.23
N LYS A 397 -32.07 12.25 -21.59
CA LYS A 397 -33.20 13.17 -21.80
C LYS A 397 -33.60 13.92 -20.53
N CYS A 398 -33.62 13.23 -19.39
CA CYS A 398 -33.88 13.86 -18.11
C CYS A 398 -32.80 14.90 -17.80
N LEU A 399 -31.52 14.53 -17.97
CA LEU A 399 -30.39 15.42 -17.80
C LEU A 399 -30.48 16.64 -18.72
N GLU A 400 -30.78 16.46 -20.01
CA GLU A 400 -31.00 17.54 -20.98
C GLU A 400 -32.12 18.50 -20.54
N SER A 401 -33.25 17.98 -20.06
CA SER A 401 -34.33 18.83 -19.55
C SER A 401 -33.91 19.67 -18.35
N TRP A 402 -32.94 19.20 -17.55
CA TRP A 402 -32.37 19.96 -16.43
C TRP A 402 -31.28 20.95 -16.89
N PHE A 403 -30.53 20.64 -17.94
CA PHE A 403 -29.64 21.59 -18.61
C PHE A 403 -30.41 22.77 -19.19
N GLU A 404 -31.59 22.54 -19.79
CA GLU A 404 -32.46 23.60 -20.32
C GLU A 404 -33.06 24.47 -19.19
N LYS A 405 -33.45 23.87 -18.07
CA LYS A 405 -34.08 24.60 -16.95
C LYS A 405 -33.10 25.42 -16.12
N LEU A 406 -31.91 24.89 -15.86
CA LEU A 406 -30.96 25.48 -14.92
C LEU A 406 -29.79 26.19 -15.61
N GLU A 407 -29.64 26.03 -16.92
CA GLU A 407 -28.60 26.68 -17.74
C GLU A 407 -27.23 26.72 -17.03
N PRO A 408 -26.64 25.57 -16.66
CA PRO A 408 -25.49 25.50 -15.77
C PRO A 408 -24.17 25.86 -16.49
N TYR A 409 -24.20 26.87 -17.34
CA TYR A 409 -23.12 27.31 -18.22
C TYR A 409 -22.60 28.70 -17.81
N GLY A 410 -21.39 29.04 -18.26
CA GLY A 410 -20.80 30.38 -18.10
C GLY A 410 -20.64 30.78 -16.63
N ASP A 411 -21.30 31.87 -16.24
CA ASP A 411 -21.30 32.43 -14.87
C ASP A 411 -22.31 31.74 -13.94
N ARG A 412 -23.25 30.97 -14.48
CA ARG A 412 -24.32 30.29 -13.73
C ARG A 412 -24.01 28.83 -13.41
N GLY A 413 -22.92 28.27 -13.93
CA GLY A 413 -22.55 26.91 -13.60
C GLY A 413 -21.15 26.49 -14.02
N TYR A 414 -20.88 25.20 -13.79
CA TYR A 414 -19.55 24.62 -13.96
C TYR A 414 -19.37 23.91 -15.31
N HIS A 415 -20.40 23.86 -16.16
CA HIS A 415 -20.33 23.24 -17.48
C HIS A 415 -19.76 24.21 -18.52
N GLY A 416 -19.06 23.65 -19.50
CA GLY A 416 -18.63 24.40 -20.69
C GLY A 416 -19.83 24.73 -21.57
N GLU A 417 -19.75 25.82 -22.35
CA GLU A 417 -20.84 26.22 -23.26
C GLU A 417 -21.26 25.05 -24.16
N PRO A 418 -22.57 24.90 -24.43
CA PRO A 418 -23.07 23.84 -25.29
C PRO A 418 -22.41 23.95 -26.67
N LYS A 419 -21.83 22.85 -27.17
CA LYS A 419 -21.32 22.82 -28.54
C LYS A 419 -22.49 23.10 -29.49
N PRO A 420 -22.37 24.02 -30.46
CA PRO A 420 -23.41 24.20 -31.46
C PRO A 420 -23.61 22.86 -32.20
N SER A 421 -24.84 22.37 -32.18
CA SER A 421 -25.25 21.20 -32.96
C SER A 421 -25.04 21.50 -34.43
N ASN A 422 -24.13 20.77 -35.07
CA ASN A 422 -23.85 20.86 -36.50
C ASN A 422 -24.64 19.80 -37.26
#